data_AF-W1UN88-F1
#
_entry.id   AF-W1UN88-F1
#
_cell.length_a   1.000
_cell.length_b   1.000
_cell.length_c   1.000
_cell.angle_alpha   90.00
_cell.angle_beta   90.00
_cell.angle_gamma   90.00
#
_symmetry.space_group_name_H-M   'P 1'
#
loop_
_entity.id
_entity.type
_entity.pdbx_description
1 polymer ?
#
loop_
_entity_poly.entity_id
_entity_poly.type
_entity_poly.pdbx_seq_one_letter_code
_entity_poly.pdbx_strand_id
1 'polypeptide(L)'
;MTLLPRFEIQLRDGSSFVIRKKLTFWRDKYEFDNLGLRIEGNIWDLNFKLLDDRDQLIAEIRKELFHLTSTYNVTVLEDAYADLVISLCVAIDYVEMLESQSH
;
A
#
# COMPACT_ATOMS: atom_id res chain seq x y z
N MET A 1 -2.14 9.46 25.71
CA MET A 1 -2.58 10.02 24.40
C MET A 1 -2.09 9.03 23.35
N THR A 2 -2.96 8.17 22.84
CA THR A 2 -2.55 7.16 21.86
C THR A 2 -2.37 7.87 20.52
N LEU A 3 -1.13 8.14 20.14
CA LEU A 3 -0.81 8.61 18.81
C LEU A 3 -1.16 7.46 17.85
N LEU A 4 -1.98 7.73 16.83
CA LEU A 4 -2.25 6.74 15.80
C LEU A 4 -0.97 6.45 15.02
N PRO A 5 -0.69 5.18 14.66
CA PRO A 5 0.45 4.81 13.84
C PRO A 5 0.52 5.65 12.55
N ARG A 6 1.70 6.20 12.30
CA ARG A 6 2.03 6.96 11.09
C ARG A 6 3.41 6.51 10.61
N PHE A 7 3.49 6.08 9.37
CA PHE A 7 4.71 5.63 8.71
C PHE A 7 4.97 6.54 7.52
N GLU A 8 6.20 7.05 7.43
CA GLU A 8 6.66 7.82 6.28
C GLU A 8 7.69 6.99 5.53
N ILE A 9 7.43 6.75 4.25
CA ILE A 9 8.26 5.93 3.38
C ILE A 9 8.99 6.88 2.44
N GLN A 10 10.33 6.84 2.50
CA GLN A 10 11.19 7.64 1.63
C GLN A 10 11.68 6.77 0.47
N LEU A 11 11.48 7.25 -0.75
CA LEU A 11 11.92 6.60 -1.97
C LEU A 11 13.29 7.12 -2.38
N ARG A 12 13.98 6.33 -3.21
CA ARG A 12 15.36 6.65 -3.65
C ARG A 12 15.41 7.90 -4.53
N ASP A 13 14.36 8.17 -5.28
CA ASP A 13 14.22 9.33 -6.15
C ASP A 13 13.98 10.65 -5.39
N GLY A 14 13.88 10.59 -4.06
CA GLY A 14 13.62 11.73 -3.19
C GLY A 14 12.13 12.02 -2.97
N SER A 15 11.24 11.25 -3.59
CA SER A 15 9.81 11.29 -3.27
C SER A 15 9.51 10.53 -1.97
N SER A 16 8.36 10.80 -1.37
CA SER A 16 7.91 10.10 -0.17
C SER A 16 6.40 9.99 -0.12
N PHE A 17 5.92 8.92 0.50
CA PHE A 17 4.51 8.73 0.78
C PHE A 17 4.29 8.35 2.24
N VAL A 18 3.08 8.56 2.73
CA VAL A 18 2.76 8.35 4.14
C VAL A 18 1.60 7.37 4.25
N ILE A 19 1.77 6.37 5.11
CA ILE A 19 0.71 5.46 5.54
C ILE A 19 0.31 5.87 6.95
N ARG A 20 -0.94 6.30 7.15
CA ARG A 20 -1.44 6.68 8.48
C ARG A 20 -2.70 5.91 8.85
N LYS A 21 -2.76 5.44 10.09
CA LYS A 21 -3.98 4.84 10.64
C LYS A 21 -5.01 5.95 10.86
N LYS A 22 -6.19 5.78 10.27
CA LYS A 22 -7.33 6.69 10.44
C LYS A 22 -8.12 6.28 11.67
N LEU A 23 -8.58 7.26 12.44
CA LEU A 23 -9.52 7.02 13.52
C LEU A 23 -10.89 6.65 12.93
N THR A 24 -11.27 5.39 13.03
CA THR A 24 -12.56 4.89 12.53
C THR A 24 -13.25 4.06 13.60
N PHE A 25 -14.55 4.29 13.79
CA PHE A 25 -15.33 3.72 14.90
C PHE A 25 -15.65 2.21 14.78
N TRP A 26 -15.41 1.57 13.63
CA TRP A 26 -15.90 0.20 13.36
C TRP A 26 -14.87 -0.75 12.71
N ARG A 27 -13.90 -0.23 11.95
CA ARG A 27 -12.79 -1.00 11.35
C ARG A 27 -11.61 -0.09 11.14
N ASP A 28 -10.41 -0.53 11.47
CA ASP A 28 -9.19 0.21 11.16
C ASP A 28 -9.13 0.48 9.65
N LYS A 29 -9.02 1.76 9.29
CA LYS A 29 -8.77 2.19 7.92
C LYS A 29 -7.43 2.89 7.92
N TYR A 30 -6.61 2.67 6.91
CA TYR A 30 -5.43 3.49 6.69
C TYR A 30 -5.65 4.37 5.46
N GLU A 31 -5.01 5.53 5.51
CA GLU A 31 -4.95 6.46 4.39
C GLU A 31 -3.51 6.52 3.90
N PHE A 32 -3.39 6.69 2.59
CA PHE A 32 -2.14 6.86 1.89
C PHE A 32 -2.10 8.30 1.38
N ASP A 33 -1.17 9.10 1.89
CA ASP A 33 -0.95 10.47 1.44
C ASP A 33 0.30 10.53 0.54
N ASN A 34 0.35 11.51 -0.37
CA ASN A 34 1.48 11.81 -1.26
C ASN A 34 1.89 10.70 -2.25
N LEU A 35 1.03 9.72 -2.53
CA LEU A 35 1.29 8.75 -3.60
C LEU A 35 1.19 9.36 -5.02
N GLY A 36 0.40 10.43 -5.18
CA GLY A 36 0.09 10.99 -6.51
C GLY A 36 -0.67 10.02 -7.43
N LEU A 37 -1.20 8.93 -6.88
CA LEU A 37 -1.92 7.87 -7.58
C LEU A 37 -3.22 7.56 -6.84
N ARG A 38 -4.27 7.24 -7.59
CA ARG A 38 -5.53 6.76 -7.06
C ARG A 38 -5.46 5.26 -6.83
N ILE A 39 -5.86 4.84 -5.64
CA ILE A 39 -5.92 3.42 -5.29
C ILE A 39 -7.35 2.90 -5.47
N GLU A 40 -7.51 1.81 -6.20
CA GLU A 40 -8.79 1.12 -6.37
C GLU A 40 -8.69 -0.37 -6.00
N GLY A 41 -9.56 -0.83 -5.10
CA GLY A 41 -9.61 -2.24 -4.67
C GLY A 41 -9.40 -2.40 -3.16
N ASN A 42 -8.97 -3.58 -2.73
CA ASN A 42 -8.67 -3.87 -1.33
C ASN A 42 -7.16 -3.91 -1.11
N ILE A 43 -6.66 -2.87 -0.43
CA ILE A 43 -5.23 -2.69 -0.16
C ILE A 43 -4.69 -3.74 0.82
N TRP A 44 -5.49 -4.10 1.83
CA TRP A 44 -5.12 -5.07 2.86
C TRP A 44 -5.05 -6.49 2.33
N ASP A 45 -5.89 -6.82 1.35
CA ASP A 45 -5.81 -8.12 0.67
C ASP A 45 -4.72 -8.17 -0.40
N LEU A 46 -3.93 -7.09 -0.56
CA LEU A 46 -3.00 -6.92 -1.68
C LEU A 46 -3.69 -7.21 -3.03
N ASN A 47 -4.93 -6.71 -3.17
CA ASN A 47 -5.76 -6.87 -4.36
C ASN A 47 -6.30 -5.51 -4.79
N PHE A 48 -5.42 -4.69 -5.36
CA PHE A 48 -5.71 -3.31 -5.72
C PHE A 48 -4.93 -2.86 -6.96
N LYS A 49 -5.38 -1.74 -7.51
CA LYS A 49 -4.83 -1.07 -8.69
C LYS A 49 -4.40 0.33 -8.30
N LEU A 50 -3.33 0.80 -8.94
CA LEU A 50 -2.89 2.18 -8.90
C LEU A 50 -3.18 2.81 -10.25
N LEU A 51 -3.90 3.92 -10.23
CA LEU A 51 -4.22 4.71 -11.41
C LEU A 51 -3.63 6.11 -11.27
N ASP A 52 -3.23 6.73 -12.38
CA ASP A 52 -2.85 8.14 -12.39
C ASP A 52 -4.08 9.07 -12.38
N ASP A 53 -3.84 10.38 -12.41
CA ASP A 53 -4.91 11.40 -12.49
C ASP A 53 -5.76 11.32 -13.77
N ARG A 54 -5.32 10.56 -14.78
CA ARG A 54 -5.99 10.37 -16.07
C ARG A 54 -6.72 9.02 -16.15
N ASP A 55 -6.86 8.31 -15.04
CA ASP A 55 -7.43 6.95 -14.98
C ASP A 55 -6.61 5.89 -15.75
N GLN A 56 -5.34 6.17 -16.04
CA GLN A 56 -4.43 5.20 -16.64
C GLN A 56 -3.94 4.23 -15.57
N LEU A 57 -4.05 2.93 -15.85
CA LEU A 57 -3.52 1.90 -14.96
C LEU A 57 -1.98 1.97 -14.96
N ILE A 58 -1.41 2.21 -13.78
CA ILE A 58 0.04 2.30 -13.57
C ILE A 58 0.58 0.98 -13.03
N ALA A 59 -0.13 0.40 -12.06
CA ALA A 59 0.24 -0.88 -11.48
C ALA A 59 -0.97 -1.64 -10.97
N GLU A 60 -0.82 -2.95 -10.88
CA GLU A 60 -1.83 -3.86 -10.37
C GLU A 60 -1.18 -4.90 -9.46
N ILE A 61 -1.70 -4.99 -8.24
CA ILE A 61 -1.25 -5.92 -7.21
C ILE A 61 -2.37 -6.93 -7.01
N ARG A 62 -2.05 -8.21 -7.15
CA ARG A 62 -3.00 -9.32 -6.92
C ARG A 62 -2.36 -10.42 -6.09
N LYS A 63 -2.97 -10.71 -4.96
CA LYS A 63 -2.66 -11.90 -4.15
C LYS A 63 -3.06 -13.18 -4.91
N GLU A 64 -2.16 -14.16 -4.93
CA GLU A 64 -2.51 -15.47 -5.48
C GLU A 64 -3.40 -16.24 -4.49
N LEU A 65 -4.50 -16.80 -4.98
CA LEU A 65 -5.46 -17.55 -4.17
C LEU A 65 -5.00 -18.99 -3.85
N PHE A 66 -3.95 -19.50 -4.49
CA PHE A 66 -3.61 -20.93 -4.48
C PHE A 66 -2.26 -21.31 -3.84
N HIS A 67 -1.42 -20.36 -3.44
CA HIS A 67 -0.14 -20.64 -2.81
C HIS A 67 -0.05 -19.94 -1.45
N LEU A 68 0.26 -20.70 -0.40
CA LEU A 68 0.41 -20.31 1.01
C LEU A 68 0.61 -18.78 1.21
N THR A 69 -0.47 -18.11 1.63
CA THR A 69 -0.67 -16.76 2.23
C THR A 69 0.19 -15.53 1.87
N SER A 70 1.36 -15.68 1.24
CA SER A 70 2.40 -14.65 1.15
C SER A 70 2.91 -14.42 -0.27
N THR A 71 2.32 -15.07 -1.30
CA THR A 71 2.70 -14.82 -2.70
C THR A 71 1.74 -13.82 -3.34
N TYR A 72 2.31 -12.74 -3.86
CA TYR A 72 1.58 -11.68 -4.57
C TYR A 72 2.25 -11.40 -5.91
N ASN A 73 1.43 -11.20 -6.94
CA ASN A 73 1.87 -10.73 -8.23
C ASN A 73 1.76 -9.20 -8.27
N VAL A 74 2.87 -8.56 -8.63
CA VAL A 74 2.94 -7.13 -8.86
C VAL A 74 3.18 -6.92 -10.35
N THR A 75 2.23 -6.32 -11.04
CA THR A 75 2.37 -5.92 -12.44
C THR A 75 2.54 -4.41 -12.48
N VAL A 76 3.71 -3.94 -12.88
CA VAL A 76 3.99 -2.51 -13.07
C VAL A 76 4.00 -2.24 -14.58
N LEU A 77 3.13 -1.35 -15.02
CA LEU A 77 2.98 -1.00 -16.44
C LEU A 77 3.89 0.18 -16.83
N GLU A 78 4.20 1.05 -15.87
CA GLU A 78 5.18 2.13 -16.04
C GLU A 78 6.37 1.94 -15.09
N ASP A 79 7.54 1.66 -15.68
CA ASP A 79 8.79 1.37 -14.96
C ASP A 79 9.20 2.48 -13.98
N ALA A 80 8.86 3.73 -14.30
CA ALA A 80 9.10 4.89 -13.43
C ALA A 80 8.44 4.76 -12.05
N TYR A 81 7.38 3.97 -11.93
CA TYR A 81 6.66 3.74 -10.68
C TYR A 81 7.07 2.44 -9.97
N ALA A 82 8.01 1.66 -10.51
CA ALA A 82 8.41 0.38 -9.94
C ALA A 82 8.87 0.51 -8.48
N ASP A 83 9.75 1.48 -8.20
CA ASP A 83 10.25 1.73 -6.83
C ASP A 83 9.12 2.08 -5.87
N LEU A 84 8.16 2.91 -6.30
CA LEU A 84 7.00 3.30 -5.51
C LEU A 84 6.10 2.10 -5.21
N VAL A 85 5.78 1.31 -6.23
CA VAL A 85 4.86 0.16 -6.11
C VAL A 85 5.45 -0.90 -5.18
N ILE A 86 6.72 -1.25 -5.36
CA ILE A 86 7.39 -2.24 -4.52
C ILE A 86 7.50 -1.75 -3.07
N SER A 87 7.87 -0.48 -2.87
CA SER A 87 7.94 0.11 -1.53
C SER A 87 6.58 0.14 -0.84
N LEU A 88 5.50 0.39 -1.58
CA LEU A 88 4.14 0.34 -1.07
C LEU A 88 3.77 -1.07 -0.60
N CYS A 89 4.06 -2.11 -1.39
CA CYS A 89 3.83 -3.50 -1.00
C CYS A 89 4.59 -3.86 0.29
N VAL A 90 5.88 -3.52 0.37
CA VAL A 90 6.71 -3.79 1.56
C VAL A 90 6.18 -3.04 2.78
N ALA A 91 5.76 -1.78 2.61
CA ALA A 91 5.23 -0.97 3.69
C ALA A 91 3.88 -1.51 4.21
N ILE A 92 3.01 -2.01 3.33
CA ILE A 92 1.75 -2.66 3.73
C ILE A 92 2.04 -3.95 4.52
N ASP A 93 2.91 -4.81 4.00
CA ASP A 93 3.31 -6.07 4.68
C ASP A 93 3.91 -5.79 6.07
N TYR A 94 4.75 -4.76 6.19
CA TYR A 94 5.31 -4.33 7.46
C TYR A 94 4.24 -3.84 8.45
N VAL A 95 3.27 -3.05 7.98
CA VAL A 95 2.15 -2.58 8.82
C VAL A 95 1.27 -3.75 9.27
N GLU A 96 0.95 -4.69 8.39
CA GLU A 96 0.19 -5.90 8.72
C GLU A 96 0.91 -6.73 9.77
N MET A 97 2.22 -6.94 9.62
CA MET A 97 3.05 -7.62 10.61
C MET A 97 2.99 -6.93 11.98
N LEU A 98 3.16 -5.61 12.05
CA LEU A 98 3.12 -4.87 13.33
C LEU A 98 1.77 -4.99 14.05
N GLU A 99 0.67 -4.93 13.30
CA GLU A 99 -0.68 -5.08 13.87
C GLU A 99 -0.92 -6.51 14.36
N SER A 100 -0.38 -7.52 13.67
CA SER A 100 -0.49 -8.93 14.09
C SER A 100 0.28 -9.24 15.39
N GLN A 101 1.39 -8.53 15.65
CA GLN A 101 2.20 -8.70 16.87
C GLN A 101 1.69 -7.92 18.07
N SER A 102 0.78 -6.97 17.85
CA SER A 102 0.22 -6.11 18.91
C SER A 102 -0.94 -6.76 19.66
N HIS A 103 -1.21 -8.06 19.41
CA HIS A 103 -2.40 -8.78 19.86
C HIS A 103 -2.10 -10.07 20.63
#